data_AF-A0AB38SRC7-F1
#
_entry.id   AF-A0AB38SRC7-F1
#
_cell.length_a   1.000
_cell.length_b   1.000
_cell.length_c   1.000
_cell.angle_alpha   90.00
_cell.angle_beta   90.00
_cell.angle_gamma   90.00
#
_symmetry.space_group_name_H-M   'P 1'
#
loop_
_entity.id
_entity.type
_entity.pdbx_description
1 polymer ?
#
loop_
_entity_poly.entity_id
_entity_poly.type
_entity_poly.pdbx_seq_one_letter_code
_entity_poly.pdbx_strand_id
1 'polypeptide(L)'
;MTAQDSKLGDTDAKIFVGKGDEQAWLTLALANRHGLVTGATGTGKTVSLQVMAEGFARAGVPVFAADIKGDLSGISEVGEAKDFIVKRATEMGLTFQPDQFSTVFWDVFGEQGHPVRATVTEMGPLLLARMLDLNDVQEGVLNVAFRVADDNGLALIDMKDLRALLDAIVPDSGKKAADAEEDPFAVIRKAAQGFGNVTKATVGTIQRQLLVLENQGGTKFFGEPALTLKDFMKTDRDGRGMVNILVADKLLQSPRLYATFLLWMLSELFEELPEAGDLPKPKLVFFFDEAHLLFNDAPKALMDKIEQVVRLIRSKGVGVYFVTQNPVDVPDRVLGQLGNRVQHALRAFTPRDQKAVTAAAQTFRPNPKLDTAKVITELGKGEALVSFLEGNGTPSMVERVMIRPPSARIGPITPEERKAIMAASPVMGKYDTAVDSESAYEILQKRLAGTAATADGSAGGSGGGVLGQIGSIVGTIFGTNVKRGRLSTGQVIARDVTRSVTNQVIGGMAANIGKSVAGQLGGSIGRTLVRGALGGLLRR
;
A
#
# COMPACT_ATOMS: atom_id res chain seq x y z
N MET A 1 10.54 -44.75 -27.41
CA MET A 1 10.90 -43.36 -27.77
C MET A 1 9.83 -42.82 -28.71
N THR A 2 8.81 -42.17 -28.15
CA THR A 2 7.84 -41.39 -28.91
C THR A 2 8.18 -39.94 -28.65
N ALA A 3 8.57 -39.23 -29.71
CA ALA A 3 8.76 -37.79 -29.69
C ALA A 3 7.44 -37.15 -29.28
N GLN A 4 7.33 -36.75 -28.01
CA GLN A 4 6.34 -35.75 -27.62
C GLN A 4 6.79 -34.45 -28.28
N ASP A 5 5.93 -33.89 -29.12
CA ASP A 5 6.00 -32.52 -29.60
C ASP A 5 6.14 -31.58 -28.40
N SER A 6 7.37 -31.32 -27.98
CA SER A 6 7.68 -30.29 -26.99
C SER A 6 7.52 -28.94 -27.68
N LYS A 7 6.28 -28.49 -27.84
CA LYS A 7 5.99 -27.09 -28.16
C LYS A 7 6.60 -26.24 -27.05
N LEU A 8 7.62 -25.46 -27.39
CA LEU A 8 8.27 -24.52 -26.49
C LEU A 8 7.18 -23.57 -25.93
N GLY A 9 7.08 -23.46 -24.60
CA GLY A 9 5.98 -22.75 -23.93
C GLY A 9 5.95 -23.01 -22.43
N ASP A 10 5.05 -22.35 -21.69
CA ASP A 10 4.92 -22.57 -20.25
C ASP A 10 4.51 -24.01 -19.92
N THR A 11 4.94 -24.51 -18.76
CA THR A 11 4.61 -25.83 -18.23
C THR A 11 4.03 -25.70 -16.83
N ASP A 12 3.43 -26.77 -16.31
CA ASP A 12 2.86 -26.79 -14.94
C ASP A 12 3.88 -26.48 -13.83
N ALA A 13 5.19 -26.65 -14.10
CA ALA A 13 6.25 -26.46 -13.13
C ALA A 13 7.17 -25.25 -13.42
N LYS A 14 7.16 -24.74 -14.66
CA LYS A 14 8.13 -23.72 -15.11
C LYS A 14 7.51 -22.76 -16.12
N ILE A 15 7.85 -21.49 -15.98
CA ILE A 15 7.51 -20.42 -16.93
C ILE A 15 8.66 -20.29 -17.92
N PHE A 16 8.36 -20.35 -19.21
CA PHE A 16 9.33 -20.08 -20.27
C PHE A 16 9.49 -18.56 -20.40
N VAL A 17 10.68 -18.01 -20.18
CA VAL A 17 10.91 -16.55 -20.18
C VAL A 17 11.65 -16.09 -21.44
N GLY A 18 12.54 -16.92 -21.98
CA GLY A 18 13.38 -16.53 -23.11
C GLY A 18 14.26 -17.66 -23.62
N LYS A 19 14.98 -17.39 -24.71
CA LYS A 19 15.89 -18.35 -25.33
C LYS A 19 17.11 -17.64 -25.90
N GLY A 20 18.28 -18.20 -25.63
CA GLY A 20 19.54 -17.95 -26.32
C GLY A 20 20.08 -19.26 -26.87
N ASP A 21 21.35 -19.55 -26.57
CA ASP A 21 21.92 -20.89 -26.77
C ASP A 21 21.19 -21.92 -25.90
N GLU A 22 20.84 -21.52 -24.68
CA GLU A 22 20.03 -22.28 -23.73
C GLU A 22 18.68 -21.60 -23.48
N GLN A 23 17.73 -22.37 -22.95
CA GLN A 23 16.39 -21.87 -22.61
C GLN A 23 16.36 -21.31 -21.18
N ALA A 24 15.78 -20.12 -21.01
CA ALA A 24 15.58 -19.52 -19.70
C ALA A 24 14.21 -19.90 -19.12
N TRP A 25 14.24 -20.70 -18.06
CA TRP A 25 13.04 -21.18 -17.35
C TRP A 25 13.01 -20.68 -15.91
N LEU A 26 11.89 -20.05 -15.52
CA LEU A 26 11.62 -19.71 -14.13
C LEU A 26 10.86 -20.87 -13.48
N THR A 27 11.49 -21.54 -12.52
CA THR A 27 10.88 -22.67 -11.78
C THR A 27 9.88 -22.17 -10.74
N LEU A 28 8.60 -22.58 -10.85
CA LEU A 28 7.52 -22.09 -9.98
C LEU A 28 7.76 -22.40 -8.51
N ALA A 29 8.21 -23.62 -8.17
CA ALA A 29 8.52 -24.00 -6.79
C ALA A 29 9.65 -23.17 -6.15
N LEU A 30 10.45 -22.46 -6.96
CA LEU A 30 11.54 -21.60 -6.51
C LEU A 30 11.25 -20.11 -6.71
N ALA A 31 10.04 -19.76 -7.19
CA ALA A 31 9.67 -18.38 -7.49
C ALA A 31 9.44 -17.52 -6.23
N ASN A 32 9.11 -18.14 -5.09
CA ASN A 32 9.04 -17.43 -3.81
C ASN A 32 10.42 -17.03 -3.25
N ARG A 33 11.52 -17.41 -3.90
CA ARG A 33 12.89 -16.98 -3.55
C ARG A 33 13.27 -15.63 -4.18
N HIS A 34 12.25 -14.84 -4.48
CA HIS A 34 12.31 -13.46 -4.95
C HIS A 34 13.11 -13.28 -6.24
N GLY A 35 13.14 -12.05 -6.76
CA GLY A 35 13.97 -11.75 -7.91
C GLY A 35 14.21 -10.28 -8.17
N LEU A 36 15.10 -10.03 -9.12
CA LEU A 36 15.46 -8.70 -9.60
C LEU A 36 15.37 -8.66 -11.12
N VAL A 37 14.64 -7.68 -11.63
CA VAL A 37 14.64 -7.31 -13.05
C VAL A 37 15.24 -5.91 -13.17
N THR A 38 16.31 -5.76 -13.95
CA THR A 38 17.05 -4.49 -14.02
C THR A 38 17.50 -4.17 -15.44
N GLY A 39 17.84 -2.90 -15.72
CA GLY A 39 18.29 -2.40 -17.02
C GLY A 39 17.80 -0.97 -17.30
N ALA A 40 18.38 -0.30 -18.29
CA ALA A 40 18.02 1.07 -18.63
C ALA A 40 16.56 1.21 -19.12
N THR A 41 16.06 2.44 -19.23
CA THR A 41 14.72 2.70 -19.78
C THR A 41 14.63 2.25 -21.24
N GLY A 42 13.52 1.58 -21.59
CA GLY A 42 13.24 1.11 -22.95
C GLY A 42 13.97 -0.16 -23.40
N THR A 43 14.74 -0.81 -22.53
CA THR A 43 15.53 -2.01 -22.89
C THR A 43 14.72 -3.31 -22.88
N GLY A 44 13.62 -3.38 -22.11
CA GLY A 44 12.74 -4.55 -22.08
C GLY A 44 12.24 -4.97 -20.70
N LYS A 45 12.56 -4.24 -19.62
CA LYS A 45 12.12 -4.56 -18.25
C LYS A 45 10.63 -4.84 -18.11
N THR A 46 9.78 -3.91 -18.57
CA THR A 46 8.33 -4.05 -18.51
C THR A 46 7.84 -5.28 -19.28
N VAL A 47 8.46 -5.59 -20.42
CA VAL A 47 8.15 -6.80 -21.19
C VAL A 47 8.52 -8.06 -20.40
N SER A 48 9.66 -8.09 -19.69
CA SER A 48 10.00 -9.23 -18.83
C SER A 48 9.07 -9.37 -17.63
N LEU A 49 8.71 -8.26 -16.98
CA LEU A 49 7.70 -8.22 -15.92
C LEU A 49 6.39 -8.82 -16.45
N GLN A 50 5.88 -8.31 -17.58
CA GLN A 50 4.65 -8.77 -18.19
C GLN A 50 4.72 -10.27 -18.54
N VAL A 51 5.77 -10.74 -19.20
CA VAL A 51 5.97 -12.17 -19.51
C VAL A 51 5.89 -13.04 -18.26
N MET A 52 6.55 -12.63 -17.18
CA MET A 52 6.51 -13.37 -15.91
C MET A 52 5.13 -13.31 -15.27
N ALA A 53 4.47 -12.15 -15.26
CA ALA A 53 3.12 -11.98 -14.73
C ALA A 53 2.10 -12.85 -15.48
N GLU A 54 2.13 -12.86 -16.82
CA GLU A 54 1.31 -13.73 -17.66
C GLU A 54 1.57 -15.21 -17.36
N GLY A 55 2.83 -15.61 -17.20
CA GLY A 55 3.22 -16.97 -16.84
C GLY A 55 2.71 -17.40 -15.46
N PHE A 56 2.82 -16.52 -14.46
CA PHE A 56 2.26 -16.77 -13.13
C PHE A 56 0.74 -16.88 -13.17
N ALA A 57 0.06 -15.95 -13.85
CA ALA A 57 -1.38 -15.98 -14.01
C ALA A 57 -1.84 -17.28 -14.69
N ARG A 58 -1.21 -17.71 -15.80
CA ARG A 58 -1.49 -19.02 -16.43
C ARG A 58 -1.28 -20.20 -15.48
N ALA A 59 -0.26 -20.14 -14.65
CA ALA A 59 0.00 -21.16 -13.63
C ALA A 59 -0.99 -21.11 -12.45
N GLY A 60 -2.01 -20.25 -12.47
CA GLY A 60 -2.96 -20.09 -11.36
C GLY A 60 -2.37 -19.38 -10.15
N VAL A 61 -1.30 -18.62 -10.31
CA VAL A 61 -0.66 -17.80 -9.27
C VAL A 61 -1.13 -16.36 -9.44
N PRO A 62 -1.87 -15.79 -8.47
CA PRO A 62 -2.25 -14.39 -8.50
C PRO A 62 -1.01 -13.49 -8.48
N VAL A 63 -1.09 -12.36 -9.17
CA VAL A 63 0.00 -11.39 -9.30
C VAL A 63 -0.47 -10.07 -8.71
N PHE A 64 0.41 -9.37 -8.01
CA PHE A 64 0.26 -7.97 -7.68
C PHE A 64 1.41 -7.19 -8.30
N ALA A 65 1.12 -6.12 -9.03
CA ALA A 65 2.12 -5.27 -9.64
C ALA A 65 1.84 -3.80 -9.30
N ALA A 66 2.82 -3.11 -8.72
CA ALA A 66 2.81 -1.66 -8.61
C ALA A 66 3.28 -1.07 -9.94
N ASP A 67 2.33 -0.60 -10.75
CA ASP A 67 2.57 -0.02 -12.08
C ASP A 67 2.62 1.51 -11.98
N ILE A 68 3.84 2.02 -12.08
CA ILE A 68 4.15 3.43 -11.96
C ILE A 68 4.01 4.16 -13.30
N LYS A 69 4.29 3.47 -14.40
CA LYS A 69 4.31 4.06 -15.75
C LYS A 69 3.00 3.89 -16.50
N GLY A 70 2.14 2.98 -16.03
CA GLY A 70 0.89 2.61 -16.69
C GLY A 70 1.09 1.61 -17.84
N ASP A 71 2.33 1.18 -18.08
CA ASP A 71 2.70 0.36 -19.22
C ASP A 71 2.25 -1.11 -19.09
N LEU A 72 1.92 -1.57 -17.87
CA LEU A 72 1.50 -2.95 -17.61
C LEU A 72 -0.01 -3.14 -17.79
N SER A 73 -0.80 -2.07 -17.76
CA SER A 73 -2.26 -2.15 -17.82
C SER A 73 -2.80 -2.89 -19.05
N GLY A 74 -2.07 -2.91 -20.18
CA GLY A 74 -2.40 -3.67 -21.39
C GLY A 74 -2.49 -5.17 -21.21
N ILE A 75 -1.95 -5.75 -20.12
CA ILE A 75 -2.10 -7.19 -19.83
C ILE A 75 -3.58 -7.64 -19.73
N SER A 76 -4.47 -6.68 -19.45
CA SER A 76 -5.93 -6.90 -19.40
C SER A 76 -6.59 -7.07 -20.76
N GLU A 77 -5.91 -6.72 -21.85
CA GLU A 77 -6.44 -6.71 -23.21
C GLU A 77 -5.73 -7.74 -24.09
N VAL A 78 -6.46 -8.25 -25.10
CA VAL A 78 -5.92 -9.24 -26.05
C VAL A 78 -4.70 -8.68 -26.78
N GLY A 79 -3.63 -9.47 -26.84
CA GLY A 79 -2.43 -9.11 -27.59
C GLY A 79 -2.64 -9.06 -29.10
N GLU A 80 -1.99 -8.10 -29.76
CA GLU A 80 -2.03 -7.98 -31.22
C GLU A 80 -0.84 -8.71 -31.86
N ALA A 81 -1.09 -9.47 -32.93
CA ALA A 81 -0.06 -10.17 -33.70
C ALA A 81 0.72 -9.21 -34.62
N LYS A 82 1.52 -8.32 -34.03
CA LYS A 82 2.40 -7.39 -34.76
C LYS A 82 3.57 -8.14 -35.39
N ASP A 83 4.05 -7.68 -36.55
CA ASP A 83 5.12 -8.34 -37.31
C ASP A 83 6.36 -8.65 -36.46
N PHE A 84 6.80 -7.70 -35.62
CA PHE A 84 7.97 -7.90 -34.76
C PHE A 84 7.74 -8.94 -33.64
N ILE A 85 6.49 -9.10 -33.18
CA ILE A 85 6.09 -10.07 -32.15
C ILE A 85 6.08 -11.47 -32.76
N VAL A 86 5.43 -11.62 -33.91
CA VAL A 86 5.33 -12.89 -34.63
C VAL A 86 6.70 -13.36 -35.10
N LYS A 87 7.52 -12.45 -35.63
CA LYS A 87 8.89 -12.75 -36.03
C LYS A 87 9.71 -13.27 -34.84
N ARG A 88 9.68 -12.57 -33.71
CA ARG A 88 10.40 -12.99 -32.49
C ARG A 88 9.93 -14.35 -31.98
N ALA A 89 8.62 -14.58 -31.94
CA ALA A 89 8.06 -15.88 -31.56
C ALA A 89 8.58 -16.99 -32.48
N THR A 90 8.52 -16.77 -33.79
CA THR A 90 8.94 -17.73 -34.82
C THR A 90 10.44 -18.05 -34.71
N GLU A 91 11.31 -17.05 -34.54
CA GLU A 91 12.75 -17.23 -34.36
C GLU A 91 13.10 -18.09 -33.13
N MET A 92 12.25 -18.06 -32.10
CA MET A 92 12.42 -18.87 -30.89
C MET A 92 11.87 -20.30 -31.05
N GLY A 93 11.05 -20.56 -32.08
CA GLY A 93 10.29 -21.81 -32.26
C GLY A 93 8.95 -21.80 -31.51
N LEU A 94 8.39 -20.62 -31.24
CA LEU A 94 7.07 -20.43 -30.64
C LEU A 94 6.03 -20.11 -31.72
N THR A 95 4.80 -20.55 -31.50
CA THR A 95 3.63 -20.00 -32.20
C THR A 95 3.06 -18.89 -31.34
N PHE A 96 3.01 -17.66 -31.86
CA PHE A 96 2.37 -16.55 -31.14
C PHE A 96 0.86 -16.82 -31.01
N GLN A 97 0.38 -16.83 -29.77
CA GLN A 97 -1.02 -16.98 -29.43
C GLN A 97 -1.44 -15.77 -28.59
N PRO A 98 -2.28 -14.87 -29.13
CA PRO A 98 -2.91 -13.82 -28.36
C PRO A 98 -3.65 -14.36 -27.14
N ASP A 99 -3.51 -13.68 -26.01
CA ASP A 99 -4.22 -13.99 -24.77
C ASP A 99 -4.59 -12.68 -24.06
N GLN A 100 -5.44 -12.76 -23.03
CA GLN A 100 -5.81 -11.67 -22.14
C GLN A 100 -5.92 -12.20 -20.70
N PHE A 101 -5.65 -11.35 -19.71
CA PHE A 101 -5.61 -11.76 -18.31
C PHE A 101 -6.59 -10.97 -17.44
N SER A 102 -7.34 -11.70 -16.61
CA SER A 102 -8.28 -11.13 -15.66
C SER A 102 -7.56 -10.18 -14.70
N THR A 103 -7.91 -8.89 -14.78
CA THR A 103 -7.17 -7.82 -14.11
C THR A 103 -8.07 -7.01 -13.17
N VAL A 104 -7.55 -6.62 -12.00
CA VAL A 104 -8.19 -5.70 -11.05
C VAL A 104 -7.29 -4.48 -10.87
N PHE A 105 -7.84 -3.28 -11.07
CA PHE A 105 -7.10 -2.04 -10.83
C PHE A 105 -7.33 -1.52 -9.42
N TRP A 106 -6.24 -1.12 -8.78
CA TRP A 106 -6.19 -0.57 -7.43
C TRP A 106 -5.56 0.81 -7.47
N ASP A 107 -5.98 1.70 -6.59
CA ASP A 107 -5.45 3.07 -6.50
C ASP A 107 -5.56 3.54 -5.04
N VAL A 108 -4.53 4.13 -4.46
CA VAL A 108 -4.60 4.67 -3.09
C VAL A 108 -5.56 5.86 -2.99
N PHE A 109 -5.69 6.64 -4.07
CA PHE A 109 -6.54 7.83 -4.12
C PHE A 109 -7.95 7.54 -4.67
N GLY A 110 -8.15 6.37 -5.29
CA GLY A 110 -9.45 5.92 -5.81
C GLY A 110 -9.91 6.63 -7.10
N GLU A 111 -8.98 7.14 -7.91
CA GLU A 111 -9.29 7.85 -9.16
C GLU A 111 -9.23 6.92 -10.39
N GLN A 112 -8.25 6.02 -10.44
CA GLN A 112 -7.97 5.15 -11.60
C GLN A 112 -8.13 3.65 -11.30
N GLY A 113 -8.60 3.32 -10.09
CA GLY A 113 -8.78 1.96 -9.59
C GLY A 113 -9.59 1.94 -8.30
N HIS A 114 -9.83 0.75 -7.76
CA HIS A 114 -10.52 0.59 -6.48
C HIS A 114 -9.66 1.18 -5.36
N PRO A 115 -10.23 2.00 -4.46
CA PRO A 115 -9.49 2.65 -3.41
C PRO A 115 -8.87 1.63 -2.45
N VAL A 116 -7.58 1.75 -2.19
CA VAL A 116 -6.88 0.94 -1.20
C VAL A 116 -6.82 1.69 0.12
N ARG A 117 -7.34 1.06 1.19
CA ARG A 117 -7.29 1.62 2.53
C ARG A 117 -6.72 0.63 3.54
N ALA A 118 -6.15 1.17 4.60
CA ALA A 118 -5.71 0.47 5.80
C ALA A 118 -6.17 1.25 7.02
N THR A 119 -6.38 0.60 8.16
CA THR A 119 -6.65 1.31 9.41
C THR A 119 -5.36 1.65 10.15
N VAL A 120 -5.40 2.70 10.98
CA VAL A 120 -4.30 3.03 11.90
C VAL A 120 -4.02 1.86 12.86
N THR A 121 -5.06 1.14 13.28
CA THR A 121 -4.95 -0.05 14.13
C THR A 121 -4.19 -1.18 13.44
N GLU A 122 -4.45 -1.45 12.16
CA GLU A 122 -3.74 -2.48 11.38
C GLU A 122 -2.25 -2.16 11.21
N MET A 123 -1.87 -0.88 11.06
CA MET A 123 -0.46 -0.52 11.04
C MET A 123 0.23 -0.83 12.37
N GLY A 124 -0.44 -0.49 13.48
CA GLY A 124 0.14 -0.55 14.80
C GLY A 124 1.22 0.52 15.07
N PRO A 125 1.67 0.64 16.33
CA PRO A 125 2.56 1.72 16.75
C PRO A 125 3.96 1.58 16.14
N LEU A 126 4.47 0.36 16.00
CA LEU A 126 5.82 0.13 15.51
C LEU A 126 5.96 0.54 14.04
N LEU A 127 5.07 0.06 13.16
CA LEU A 127 5.16 0.37 11.73
C LEU A 127 4.95 1.87 11.49
N LEU A 128 3.97 2.49 12.15
CA LEU A 128 3.75 3.93 12.08
C LEU A 128 4.95 4.73 12.56
N ALA A 129 5.59 4.35 13.67
CA ALA A 129 6.78 5.04 14.16
C ALA A 129 7.91 5.01 13.13
N ARG A 130 8.14 3.85 12.49
CA ARG A 130 9.19 3.67 11.48
C ARG A 130 8.89 4.48 10.21
N MET A 131 7.63 4.56 9.82
CA MET A 131 7.16 5.34 8.66
C MET A 131 7.24 6.85 8.89
N LEU A 132 6.92 7.30 10.10
CA LEU A 132 6.97 8.71 10.50
C LEU A 132 8.38 9.18 10.90
N ASP A 133 9.38 8.29 10.80
CA ASP A 133 10.77 8.50 11.21
C ASP A 133 10.87 8.99 12.66
N LEU A 134 10.12 8.34 13.55
CA LEU A 134 10.09 8.65 14.96
C LEU A 134 11.32 8.08 15.68
N ASN A 135 11.85 8.83 16.63
CA ASN A 135 12.88 8.32 17.54
C ASN A 135 12.28 7.44 18.65
N ASP A 136 13.12 6.75 19.42
CA ASP A 136 12.69 5.81 20.46
C ASP A 136 11.73 6.42 21.49
N VAL A 137 11.90 7.71 21.83
CA VAL A 137 11.01 8.41 22.78
C VAL A 137 9.63 8.65 22.17
N GLN A 138 9.58 9.06 20.91
CA GLN A 138 8.34 9.28 20.16
C GLN A 138 7.62 7.96 19.87
N GLU A 139 8.37 6.91 19.50
CA GLU A 139 7.86 5.55 19.37
C GLU A 139 7.26 5.08 20.70
N GLY A 140 7.93 5.34 21.83
CA GLY A 140 7.42 5.04 23.16
C GLY A 140 6.07 5.71 23.45
N VAL A 141 5.94 7.02 23.15
CA VAL A 141 4.65 7.74 23.31
C VAL A 141 3.57 7.17 22.39
N LEU A 142 3.92 6.79 21.16
CA LEU A 142 2.96 6.18 20.24
C LEU A 142 2.49 4.81 20.76
N ASN A 143 3.39 4.00 21.31
CA ASN A 143 3.03 2.74 21.98
C ASN A 143 2.07 2.96 23.16
N VAL A 144 2.30 4.00 23.97
CA VAL A 144 1.38 4.38 25.06
C VAL A 144 0.00 4.74 24.51
N ALA A 145 -0.06 5.54 23.44
CA ALA A 145 -1.33 5.88 22.79
C ALA A 145 -2.09 4.62 22.36
N PHE A 146 -1.46 3.72 21.62
CA PHE A 146 -2.08 2.47 21.17
C PHE A 146 -2.54 1.60 22.35
N ARG A 147 -1.73 1.48 23.41
CA ARG A 147 -2.13 0.70 24.59
C ARG A 147 -3.36 1.28 25.28
N VAL A 148 -3.41 2.60 25.40
CA VAL A 148 -4.56 3.32 25.97
C VAL A 148 -5.80 3.13 25.09
N ALA A 149 -5.65 3.16 23.77
CA ALA A 149 -6.75 2.86 22.85
C ALA A 149 -7.32 1.46 23.09
N ASP A 150 -6.45 0.44 23.13
CA ASP A 150 -6.84 -0.95 23.34
C ASP A 150 -7.56 -1.14 24.69
N ASP A 151 -6.99 -0.61 25.78
CA ASP A 151 -7.55 -0.78 27.13
C ASP A 151 -8.88 -0.02 27.32
N ASN A 152 -9.18 0.97 26.47
CA ASN A 152 -10.41 1.76 26.52
C ASN A 152 -11.38 1.45 25.35
N GLY A 153 -11.09 0.46 24.51
CA GLY A 153 -11.92 0.10 23.37
C GLY A 153 -12.06 1.22 22.33
N LEU A 154 -11.04 2.08 22.18
CA LEU A 154 -11.04 3.17 21.20
C LEU A 154 -10.48 2.66 19.88
N ALA A 155 -11.35 2.47 18.88
CA ALA A 155 -10.90 2.07 17.54
C ALA A 155 -10.11 3.21 16.88
N LEU A 156 -8.88 2.92 16.44
CA LEU A 156 -8.07 3.85 15.65
C LEU A 156 -8.22 3.47 14.17
N ILE A 157 -9.18 4.09 13.51
CA ILE A 157 -9.47 3.81 12.11
C ILE A 157 -8.60 4.70 11.23
N ASP A 158 -8.59 6.00 11.49
CA ASP A 158 -7.94 6.97 10.62
C ASP A 158 -7.03 7.98 11.36
N MET A 159 -6.60 9.01 10.63
CA MET A 159 -5.70 10.03 11.16
C MET A 159 -6.37 11.02 12.14
N LYS A 160 -7.70 11.22 12.11
CA LYS A 160 -8.39 12.06 13.11
C LYS A 160 -8.44 11.34 14.45
N ASP A 161 -8.60 10.02 14.44
CA ASP A 161 -8.60 9.19 15.64
C ASP A 161 -7.28 9.27 16.39
N LEU A 162 -6.19 9.02 15.68
CA LEU A 162 -4.86 9.02 16.27
C LEU A 162 -4.52 10.40 16.83
N ARG A 163 -4.86 11.49 16.12
CA ARG A 163 -4.64 12.85 16.60
C ARG A 163 -5.44 13.16 17.87
N ALA A 164 -6.73 12.85 17.88
CA ALA A 164 -7.59 13.07 19.04
C ALA A 164 -7.11 12.30 20.27
N LEU A 165 -6.66 11.05 20.08
CA LEU A 165 -6.09 10.27 21.17
C LEU A 165 -4.76 10.84 21.66
N LEU A 166 -3.87 11.23 20.75
CA LEU A 166 -2.60 11.87 21.09
C LEU A 166 -2.82 13.14 21.92
N ASP A 167 -3.83 13.94 21.59
CA ASP A 167 -4.23 15.11 22.40
C ASP A 167 -4.79 14.71 23.77
N ALA A 168 -5.62 13.65 23.82
CA ALA A 168 -6.27 13.19 25.04
C ALA A 168 -5.28 12.60 26.07
N ILE A 169 -4.15 12.03 25.63
CA ILE A 169 -3.13 11.45 26.54
C ILE A 169 -2.14 12.49 27.08
N VAL A 170 -2.12 13.73 26.56
CA VAL A 170 -1.24 14.79 27.08
C VAL A 170 -1.65 15.10 28.53
N PRO A 171 -0.71 15.09 29.49
CA PRO A 171 -1.00 15.47 30.87
C PRO A 171 -1.51 16.90 30.95
N ASP A 172 -2.47 17.14 31.84
CA ASP A 172 -2.92 18.49 32.12
C ASP A 172 -1.84 19.26 32.89
N SER A 173 -1.22 20.24 32.23
CA SER A 173 -0.27 21.15 32.86
C SER A 173 -0.96 22.37 33.50
N GLY A 174 -2.31 22.48 33.44
CA GLY A 174 -3.03 23.68 33.79
C GLY A 174 -4.36 23.45 34.50
N LYS A 175 -4.31 23.08 35.78
CA LYS A 175 -5.16 23.60 36.90
C LYS A 175 -4.91 22.79 38.17
N LYS A 176 -3.97 23.24 39.01
CA LYS A 176 -4.08 23.05 40.46
C LYS A 176 -4.97 24.17 40.98
N ALA A 177 -6.27 23.97 41.07
CA ALA A 177 -7.15 24.81 41.88
C ALA A 177 -8.48 24.09 42.09
N ALA A 178 -9.10 24.33 43.25
CA ALA A 178 -10.22 23.60 43.83
C ALA A 178 -11.56 23.67 43.06
N ASP A 179 -11.55 24.13 41.80
CA ASP A 179 -12.72 24.39 40.96
C ASP A 179 -12.61 23.71 39.58
N ALA A 180 -11.92 22.57 39.48
CA ALA A 180 -11.81 21.85 38.22
C ALA A 180 -13.15 21.17 37.87
N GLU A 181 -13.82 21.68 36.84
CA GLU A 181 -14.70 20.91 35.98
C GLU A 181 -14.12 19.49 35.79
N GLU A 182 -14.96 18.46 35.84
CA GLU A 182 -14.53 17.06 35.65
C GLU A 182 -13.69 16.97 34.37
N ASP A 183 -12.40 16.63 34.48
CA ASP A 183 -11.54 16.47 33.30
C ASP A 183 -12.12 15.33 32.43
N PRO A 184 -12.63 15.63 31.22
CA PRO A 184 -13.31 14.65 30.36
C PRO A 184 -12.39 13.51 29.92
N PHE A 185 -11.08 13.69 30.06
CA PHE A 185 -10.05 12.73 29.69
C PHE A 185 -9.28 12.18 30.89
N ALA A 186 -9.73 12.42 32.12
CA ALA A 186 -9.03 11.98 33.33
C ALA A 186 -8.70 10.47 33.32
N VAL A 187 -9.64 9.63 32.87
CA VAL A 187 -9.46 8.18 32.75
C VAL A 187 -8.36 7.84 31.74
N ILE A 188 -8.34 8.51 30.59
CA ILE A 188 -7.37 8.31 29.51
C ILE A 188 -5.98 8.77 29.94
N ARG A 189 -5.87 9.95 30.55
CA ARG A 189 -4.61 10.51 31.06
C ARG A 189 -4.04 9.65 32.18
N LYS A 190 -4.89 9.17 33.10
CA LYS A 190 -4.47 8.27 34.17
C LYS A 190 -3.96 6.94 33.60
N ALA A 191 -4.62 6.38 32.58
CA ALA A 191 -4.13 5.19 31.90
C ALA A 191 -2.77 5.45 31.24
N ALA A 192 -2.62 6.56 30.51
CA ALA A 192 -1.35 6.94 29.89
C ALA A 192 -0.21 7.11 30.91
N GLN A 193 -0.47 7.77 32.04
CA GLN A 193 0.48 7.92 33.15
C GLN A 193 0.94 6.58 33.74
N GLY A 194 0.08 5.56 33.72
CA GLY A 194 0.42 4.20 34.16
C GLY A 194 1.45 3.50 33.27
N PHE A 195 1.58 3.93 32.01
CA PHE A 195 2.51 3.32 31.04
C PHE A 195 3.82 4.10 30.85
N GLY A 196 3.85 5.38 31.23
CA GLY A 196 5.07 6.18 31.16
C GLY A 196 4.79 7.68 31.09
N ASN A 197 5.87 8.47 31.10
CA ASN A 197 5.75 9.92 31.03
C ASN A 197 5.53 10.39 29.59
N VAL A 198 4.36 10.97 29.33
CA VAL A 198 4.01 11.58 28.03
C VAL A 198 4.17 13.10 28.14
N THR A 199 4.89 13.73 27.22
CA THR A 199 5.06 15.20 27.23
C THR A 199 4.38 15.85 26.03
N LYS A 200 3.88 17.08 26.23
CA LYS A 200 3.27 17.90 25.16
C LYS A 200 4.22 18.14 23.99
N ALA A 201 5.52 18.31 24.26
CA ALA A 201 6.52 18.54 23.21
C ALA A 201 6.72 17.30 22.31
N THR A 202 6.72 16.09 22.90
CA THR A 202 6.84 14.84 22.13
C THR A 202 5.59 14.63 21.28
N VAL A 203 4.40 14.79 21.86
CA VAL A 203 3.12 14.67 21.13
C VAL A 203 3.05 15.66 19.96
N GLY A 204 3.39 16.93 20.18
CA GLY A 204 3.41 17.94 19.12
C GLY A 204 4.43 17.65 18.01
N THR A 205 5.46 16.85 18.28
CA THR A 205 6.40 16.41 17.23
C THR A 205 5.82 15.26 16.40
N ILE A 206 5.16 14.29 17.04
CA ILE A 206 4.44 13.21 16.34
C ILE A 206 3.35 13.80 15.44
N GLN A 207 2.54 14.73 15.95
CA GLN A 207 1.48 15.39 15.19
C GLN A 207 1.99 16.15 13.95
N ARG A 208 3.18 16.76 14.03
CA ARG A 208 3.80 17.39 12.84
C ARG A 208 4.16 16.37 11.76
N GLN A 209 4.64 15.18 12.14
CA GLN A 209 4.92 14.12 11.16
C GLN A 209 3.62 13.55 10.57
N LEU A 210 2.57 13.39 11.38
CA LEU A 210 1.24 13.00 10.88
C LEU A 210 0.71 14.00 9.84
N LEU A 211 0.86 15.31 10.09
CA LEU A 211 0.45 16.35 9.14
C LEU A 211 1.18 16.25 7.80
N VAL A 212 2.48 15.90 7.80
CA VAL A 212 3.22 15.68 6.56
C VAL A 212 2.63 14.52 5.75
N LEU A 213 2.28 13.42 6.42
CA LEU A 213 1.67 12.26 5.76
C LEU A 213 0.27 12.56 5.23
N GLU A 214 -0.52 13.37 5.96
CA GLU A 214 -1.83 13.82 5.52
C GLU A 214 -1.76 14.70 4.27
N ASN A 215 -0.79 15.61 4.22
CA ASN A 215 -0.54 16.47 3.05
C ASN A 215 -0.13 15.64 1.82
N GLN A 216 0.45 14.45 2.01
CA GLN A 216 0.75 13.48 0.97
C GLN A 216 -0.44 12.57 0.62
N GLY A 217 -1.62 12.83 1.19
CA GLY A 217 -2.84 12.09 0.92
C GLY A 217 -3.08 10.89 1.83
N GLY A 218 -2.40 10.81 2.98
CA GLY A 218 -2.66 9.77 3.99
C GLY A 218 -4.11 9.71 4.47
N THR A 219 -4.88 10.80 4.37
CA THR A 219 -6.33 10.82 4.69
C THR A 219 -7.19 10.00 3.74
N LYS A 220 -6.72 9.70 2.53
CA LYS A 220 -7.40 8.81 1.58
C LYS A 220 -7.05 7.34 1.83
N PHE A 221 -5.84 7.11 2.31
CA PHE A 221 -5.31 5.78 2.60
C PHE A 221 -5.78 5.24 3.95
N PHE A 222 -5.82 6.07 5.00
CA PHE A 222 -6.29 5.64 6.31
C PHE A 222 -7.81 5.73 6.41
N GLY A 223 -8.50 4.59 6.57
CA GLY A 223 -9.94 4.56 6.69
C GLY A 223 -10.57 3.20 6.35
N GLU A 224 -11.90 3.20 6.22
CA GLU A 224 -12.68 2.00 5.90
C GLU A 224 -13.40 2.10 4.54
N PRO A 225 -13.72 0.96 3.90
CA PRO A 225 -13.36 -0.39 4.34
C PRO A 225 -11.89 -0.69 4.05
N ALA A 226 -11.21 -1.27 5.05
CA ALA A 226 -9.82 -1.69 4.91
C ALA A 226 -9.69 -2.84 3.90
N LEU A 227 -8.61 -2.82 3.13
CA LEU A 227 -8.34 -3.80 2.09
C LEU A 227 -8.20 -5.19 2.71
N THR A 228 -8.99 -6.15 2.21
CA THR A 228 -8.81 -7.57 2.55
C THR A 228 -7.80 -8.18 1.59
N LEU A 229 -6.61 -8.55 2.07
CA LEU A 229 -5.54 -9.10 1.22
C LEU A 229 -5.90 -10.39 0.48
N LYS A 230 -6.85 -11.17 1.01
CA LYS A 230 -7.41 -12.34 0.33
C LYS A 230 -8.03 -12.00 -1.03
N ASP A 231 -8.46 -10.76 -1.24
CA ASP A 231 -8.97 -10.33 -2.55
C ASP A 231 -7.89 -10.28 -3.62
N PHE A 232 -6.60 -10.10 -3.26
CA PHE A 232 -5.49 -10.23 -4.21
C PHE A 232 -5.20 -11.68 -4.60
N MET A 233 -5.61 -12.64 -3.78
CA MET A 233 -5.24 -14.05 -3.94
C MET A 233 -6.28 -14.87 -4.71
N LYS A 234 -7.19 -14.21 -5.43
CA LYS A 234 -8.24 -14.86 -6.21
C LYS A 234 -7.72 -15.38 -7.54
N THR A 235 -8.40 -16.40 -8.04
CA THR A 235 -8.30 -16.87 -9.42
C THR A 235 -9.56 -16.50 -10.19
N ASP A 236 -9.45 -16.40 -11.50
CA ASP A 236 -10.59 -16.21 -12.38
C ASP A 236 -11.36 -17.53 -12.62
N ARG A 237 -12.36 -17.48 -13.51
CA ARG A 237 -13.25 -18.61 -13.82
C ARG A 237 -12.53 -19.78 -14.49
N ASP A 238 -11.39 -19.51 -15.13
CA ASP A 238 -10.58 -20.52 -15.82
C ASP A 238 -9.48 -21.08 -14.89
N GLY A 239 -9.47 -20.67 -13.61
CA GLY A 239 -8.47 -21.06 -12.64
C GLY A 239 -7.13 -20.32 -12.79
N ARG A 240 -7.06 -19.29 -13.65
CA ARG A 240 -5.87 -18.44 -13.80
C ARG A 240 -5.79 -17.44 -12.66
N GLY A 241 -4.58 -17.12 -12.22
CA GLY A 241 -4.37 -16.13 -11.17
C GLY A 241 -4.82 -14.74 -11.63
N MET A 242 -5.54 -14.02 -10.78
CA MET A 242 -5.90 -12.63 -11.09
C MET A 242 -4.66 -11.74 -11.05
N VAL A 243 -4.59 -10.78 -11.97
CA VAL A 243 -3.54 -9.76 -12.02
C VAL A 243 -4.05 -8.49 -11.34
N ASN A 244 -3.47 -8.14 -10.21
CA ASN A 244 -3.80 -6.94 -9.44
C ASN A 244 -2.81 -5.85 -9.80
N ILE A 245 -3.27 -4.75 -10.40
CA ILE A 245 -2.42 -3.63 -10.80
C ILE A 245 -2.72 -2.44 -9.91
N LEU A 246 -1.76 -2.03 -9.10
CA LEU A 246 -1.80 -0.75 -8.40
C LEU A 246 -1.33 0.35 -9.35
N VAL A 247 -2.25 1.25 -9.69
CA VAL A 247 -1.94 2.48 -10.44
C VAL A 247 -1.25 3.44 -9.48
N ALA A 248 0.05 3.67 -9.69
CA ALA A 248 0.91 4.38 -8.75
C ALA A 248 1.48 5.70 -9.31
N ASP A 249 1.02 6.16 -10.47
CA ASP A 249 1.48 7.38 -11.15
C ASP A 249 1.42 8.64 -10.26
N LYS A 250 0.32 8.84 -9.52
CA LYS A 250 0.20 9.91 -8.53
C LYS A 250 0.92 9.59 -7.23
N LEU A 251 0.92 8.32 -6.85
CA LEU A 251 1.54 7.83 -5.60
C LEU A 251 3.05 8.05 -5.61
N LEU A 252 3.67 8.10 -6.79
CA LEU A 252 5.05 8.54 -7.01
C LEU A 252 5.38 9.91 -6.40
N GLN A 253 4.42 10.83 -6.43
CA GLN A 253 4.60 12.18 -5.90
C GLN A 253 4.60 12.17 -4.36
N SER A 254 4.26 11.03 -3.75
CA SER A 254 4.18 10.80 -2.31
C SER A 254 5.01 9.56 -1.89
N PRO A 255 6.36 9.58 -1.98
CA PRO A 255 7.20 8.41 -1.74
C PRO A 255 7.03 7.77 -0.37
N ARG A 256 6.78 8.57 0.69
CA ARG A 256 6.54 8.01 2.03
C ARG A 256 5.23 7.23 2.09
N LEU A 257 4.17 7.73 1.46
CA LEU A 257 2.88 7.02 1.38
C LEU A 257 3.00 5.73 0.55
N TYR A 258 3.80 5.75 -0.53
CA TYR A 258 4.10 4.55 -1.31
C TYR A 258 4.79 3.47 -0.46
N ALA A 259 5.89 3.83 0.20
CA ALA A 259 6.65 2.90 1.05
C ALA A 259 5.81 2.40 2.23
N THR A 260 4.98 3.28 2.79
CA THR A 260 3.98 2.97 3.83
C THR A 260 3.02 1.87 3.38
N PHE A 261 2.36 2.07 2.23
CA PHE A 261 1.41 1.11 1.70
C PHE A 261 2.08 -0.25 1.44
N LEU A 262 3.25 -0.25 0.80
CA LEU A 262 3.94 -1.49 0.45
C LEU A 262 4.42 -2.26 1.67
N LEU A 263 4.98 -1.56 2.67
CA LEU A 263 5.45 -2.22 3.87
C LEU A 263 4.31 -2.74 4.73
N TRP A 264 3.22 -1.98 4.85
CA TRP A 264 2.01 -2.43 5.51
C TRP A 264 1.47 -3.70 4.86
N MET A 265 1.28 -3.68 3.54
CA MET A 265 0.74 -4.82 2.79
C MET A 265 1.58 -6.09 2.98
N LEU A 266 2.91 -5.98 2.89
CA LEU A 266 3.78 -7.15 3.09
C LEU A 266 3.80 -7.61 4.56
N SER A 267 3.71 -6.69 5.52
CA SER A 267 3.64 -7.02 6.95
C SER A 267 2.33 -7.72 7.30
N GLU A 268 1.20 -7.20 6.81
CA GLU A 268 -0.12 -7.78 7.03
C GLU A 268 -0.23 -9.16 6.36
N LEU A 269 0.33 -9.33 5.16
CA LEU A 269 0.43 -10.67 4.54
C LEU A 269 1.25 -11.65 5.39
N PHE A 270 2.33 -11.19 6.01
CA PHE A 270 3.15 -12.06 6.86
C PHE A 270 2.38 -12.53 8.11
N GLU A 271 1.58 -11.64 8.70
CA GLU A 271 0.73 -11.94 9.86
C GLU A 271 -0.48 -12.83 9.49
N GLU A 272 -1.17 -12.54 8.39
CA GLU A 272 -2.37 -13.27 7.99
C GLU A 272 -2.09 -14.65 7.39
N LEU A 273 -0.98 -14.81 6.64
CA LEU A 273 -0.72 -16.06 5.95
C LEU A 273 -0.12 -17.11 6.89
N PRO A 274 -0.57 -18.37 6.82
CA PRO A 274 0.10 -19.45 7.52
C PRO A 274 1.45 -19.74 6.87
N GLU A 275 2.39 -20.24 7.66
CA GLU A 275 3.62 -20.80 7.11
C GLU A 275 3.28 -21.92 6.12
N ALA A 276 3.90 -21.85 4.96
CA ALA A 276 3.82 -22.82 3.91
C ALA A 276 5.25 -23.15 3.54
N GLY A 277 5.66 -24.40 3.79
CA GLY A 277 7.00 -24.87 3.44
C GLY A 277 7.23 -24.88 1.93
N ASP A 278 7.75 -25.97 1.39
CA ASP A 278 7.98 -26.05 -0.05
C ASP A 278 6.67 -26.28 -0.82
N LEU A 279 6.19 -25.23 -1.49
CA LEU A 279 5.01 -25.27 -2.35
C LEU A 279 5.43 -25.54 -3.81
N PRO A 280 4.60 -26.23 -4.61
CA PRO A 280 4.88 -26.44 -6.04
C PRO A 280 4.84 -25.13 -6.85
N LYS A 281 4.13 -24.12 -6.35
CA LYS A 281 4.05 -22.76 -6.89
C LYS A 281 3.73 -21.77 -5.75
N PRO A 282 4.13 -20.49 -5.86
CA PRO A 282 3.80 -19.48 -4.86
C PRO A 282 2.28 -19.25 -4.76
N LYS A 283 1.83 -18.76 -3.61
CA LYS A 283 0.43 -18.35 -3.39
C LYS A 283 0.10 -16.98 -3.98
N LEU A 284 1.11 -16.12 -4.11
CA LEU A 284 1.02 -14.75 -4.60
C LEU A 284 2.42 -14.27 -5.01
N VAL A 285 2.51 -13.45 -6.05
CA VAL A 285 3.77 -12.82 -6.48
C VAL A 285 3.61 -11.31 -6.59
N PHE A 286 4.54 -10.57 -5.99
CA PHE A 286 4.64 -9.12 -6.09
C PHE A 286 5.68 -8.70 -7.13
N PHE A 287 5.33 -7.71 -7.93
CA PHE A 287 6.25 -6.92 -8.74
C PHE A 287 6.20 -5.47 -8.29
N PHE A 288 7.35 -4.93 -7.90
CA PHE A 288 7.50 -3.52 -7.59
C PHE A 288 8.26 -2.86 -8.73
N ASP A 289 7.54 -2.21 -9.65
CA ASP A 289 8.18 -1.34 -10.63
C ASP A 289 8.78 -0.12 -9.94
N GLU A 290 9.84 0.42 -10.55
CA GLU A 290 10.70 1.44 -9.98
C GLU A 290 11.01 1.24 -8.48
N ALA A 291 11.42 0.02 -8.15
CA ALA A 291 11.71 -0.42 -6.79
C ALA A 291 12.68 0.48 -6.01
N HIS A 292 13.51 1.27 -6.70
CA HIS A 292 14.41 2.25 -6.06
C HIS A 292 13.66 3.24 -5.15
N LEU A 293 12.39 3.52 -5.43
CA LEU A 293 11.56 4.42 -4.62
C LEU A 293 11.23 3.86 -3.23
N LEU A 294 11.35 2.55 -3.03
CA LEU A 294 11.22 1.94 -1.72
C LEU A 294 12.43 2.20 -0.82
N PHE A 295 13.57 2.50 -1.44
CA PHE A 295 14.87 2.51 -0.76
C PHE A 295 15.50 3.90 -0.69
N ASN A 296 15.22 4.75 -1.68
CA ASN A 296 15.73 6.12 -1.72
C ASN A 296 15.13 6.94 -0.57
N ASP A 297 16.00 7.57 0.22
CA ASP A 297 15.64 8.41 1.37
C ASP A 297 14.78 7.68 2.43
N ALA A 298 14.74 6.35 2.38
CA ALA A 298 14.07 5.53 3.38
C ALA A 298 14.89 5.57 4.68
N PRO A 299 14.25 5.86 5.84
CA PRO A 299 14.92 5.78 7.13
C PRO A 299 15.55 4.39 7.33
N LYS A 300 16.71 4.33 7.98
CA LYS A 300 17.39 3.04 8.27
C LYS A 300 16.46 2.03 8.94
N ALA A 301 15.62 2.52 9.83
CA ALA A 301 14.64 1.75 10.57
C ALA A 301 13.58 1.11 9.65
N LEU A 302 13.16 1.81 8.60
CA LEU A 302 12.26 1.32 7.56
C LEU A 302 12.98 0.28 6.68
N MET A 303 14.23 0.56 6.31
CA MET A 303 15.07 -0.34 5.53
C MET A 303 15.28 -1.70 6.19
N ASP A 304 15.62 -1.73 7.48
CA ASP A 304 15.80 -2.97 8.23
C ASP A 304 14.49 -3.79 8.27
N LYS A 305 13.34 -3.12 8.34
CA LYS A 305 12.03 -3.78 8.32
C LYS A 305 11.68 -4.36 6.94
N ILE A 306 11.97 -3.63 5.86
CA ILE A 306 11.78 -4.16 4.49
C ILE A 306 12.62 -5.42 4.28
N GLU A 307 13.90 -5.39 4.67
CA GLU A 307 14.77 -6.57 4.59
C GLU A 307 14.19 -7.77 5.36
N GLN A 308 13.76 -7.53 6.60
CA GLN A 308 13.14 -8.56 7.43
C GLN A 308 11.89 -9.15 6.77
N VAL A 309 11.00 -8.31 6.27
CA VAL A 309 9.73 -8.74 5.68
C VAL A 309 9.95 -9.50 4.38
N VAL A 310 10.85 -9.04 3.49
CA VAL A 310 11.23 -9.78 2.28
C VAL A 310 11.75 -11.16 2.64
N ARG A 311 12.65 -11.27 3.63
CA ARG A 311 13.18 -12.57 4.08
C ARG A 311 12.09 -13.50 4.61
N LEU A 312 11.17 -12.97 5.42
CA LEU A 312 10.16 -13.76 6.12
C LEU A 312 8.98 -14.16 5.23
N ILE A 313 8.56 -13.32 4.28
CA ILE A 313 7.39 -13.60 3.45
C ILE A 313 7.59 -14.82 2.52
N ARG A 314 8.84 -15.18 2.24
CA ARG A 314 9.19 -16.39 1.52
C ARG A 314 8.57 -17.64 2.14
N SER A 315 8.65 -17.80 3.47
CA SER A 315 8.10 -18.97 4.19
C SER A 315 6.58 -18.97 4.25
N LYS A 316 5.92 -17.90 3.79
CA LYS A 316 4.47 -17.83 3.60
C LYS A 316 4.04 -18.22 2.18
N GLY A 317 5.02 -18.48 1.29
CA GLY A 317 4.79 -18.83 -0.10
C GLY A 317 4.60 -17.64 -1.03
N VAL A 318 5.12 -16.45 -0.68
CA VAL A 318 4.97 -15.23 -1.49
C VAL A 318 6.30 -14.89 -2.19
N GLY A 319 6.24 -14.64 -3.49
CA GLY A 319 7.37 -14.13 -4.27
C GLY A 319 7.38 -12.60 -4.32
N VAL A 320 8.57 -12.01 -4.32
CA VAL A 320 8.74 -10.54 -4.44
C VAL A 320 9.80 -10.26 -5.49
N TYR A 321 9.46 -9.46 -6.49
CA TYR A 321 10.32 -9.14 -7.61
C TYR A 321 10.47 -7.62 -7.69
N PHE A 322 11.70 -7.15 -7.49
CA PHE A 322 12.02 -5.74 -7.65
C PHE A 322 12.37 -5.46 -9.11
N VAL A 323 11.72 -4.48 -9.70
CA VAL A 323 12.00 -4.01 -11.05
C VAL A 323 12.55 -2.60 -10.96
N THR A 324 13.80 -2.40 -11.37
CA THR A 324 14.51 -1.12 -11.21
C THR A 324 15.37 -0.81 -12.43
N GLN A 325 15.87 0.40 -12.57
CA GLN A 325 16.76 0.75 -13.67
C GLN A 325 18.18 0.22 -13.47
N ASN A 326 18.63 0.17 -12.21
CA ASN A 326 20.00 -0.14 -11.86
C ASN A 326 20.04 -1.01 -10.60
N PRO A 327 20.84 -2.10 -10.55
CA PRO A 327 20.95 -2.91 -9.34
C PRO A 327 21.46 -2.12 -8.12
N VAL A 328 22.28 -1.07 -8.31
CA VAL A 328 22.86 -0.31 -7.18
C VAL A 328 21.83 0.51 -6.41
N ASP A 329 20.64 0.70 -6.99
CA ASP A 329 19.53 1.39 -6.32
C ASP A 329 18.77 0.46 -5.36
N VAL A 330 19.14 -0.83 -5.30
CA VAL A 330 18.63 -1.80 -4.33
C VAL A 330 19.76 -2.13 -3.34
N PRO A 331 19.53 -2.03 -2.01
CA PRO A 331 20.59 -2.27 -1.03
C PRO A 331 21.09 -3.72 -1.04
N ASP A 332 22.39 -3.91 -0.83
CA ASP A 332 23.07 -5.22 -0.87
C ASP A 332 22.41 -6.29 0.00
N ARG A 333 21.92 -5.89 1.19
CA ARG A 333 21.22 -6.81 2.11
C ARG A 333 19.93 -7.37 1.52
N VAL A 334 19.19 -6.55 0.76
CA VAL A 334 17.99 -6.97 0.04
C VAL A 334 18.38 -7.74 -1.22
N LEU A 335 19.36 -7.26 -1.99
CA LEU A 335 19.89 -7.97 -3.17
C LEU A 335 20.31 -9.41 -2.84
N GLY A 336 20.92 -9.63 -1.68
CA GLY A 336 21.30 -10.96 -1.19
C GLY A 336 20.12 -11.93 -0.99
N GLN A 337 18.89 -11.42 -0.87
CA GLN A 337 17.67 -12.23 -0.78
C GLN A 337 17.05 -12.55 -2.16
N LEU A 338 17.51 -11.92 -3.25
CA LEU A 338 16.93 -12.02 -4.59
C LEU A 338 17.63 -13.11 -5.41
N GLY A 339 17.03 -14.31 -5.43
CA GLY A 339 17.62 -15.47 -6.09
C GLY A 339 17.46 -15.49 -7.62
N ASN A 340 16.36 -14.97 -8.15
CA ASN A 340 16.11 -14.93 -9.59
C ASN A 340 16.58 -13.61 -10.20
N ARG A 341 17.29 -13.64 -11.35
CA ARG A 341 17.91 -12.47 -11.96
C ARG A 341 17.59 -12.34 -13.44
N VAL A 342 17.16 -11.15 -13.86
CA VAL A 342 17.00 -10.72 -15.26
C VAL A 342 17.64 -9.35 -15.42
N GLN A 343 18.74 -9.26 -16.16
CA GLN A 343 19.48 -8.02 -16.42
C GLN A 343 19.38 -7.67 -17.90
N HIS A 344 18.59 -6.65 -18.22
CA HIS A 344 18.58 -6.00 -19.52
C HIS A 344 19.78 -5.06 -19.67
N ALA A 345 19.96 -4.50 -20.86
CA ALA A 345 21.06 -3.60 -21.16
C ALA A 345 21.21 -2.44 -20.15
N LEU A 346 22.45 -2.15 -19.74
CA LEU A 346 22.81 -0.94 -19.00
C LEU A 346 23.69 -0.06 -19.89
N ARG A 347 23.54 1.26 -19.77
CA ARG A 347 24.36 2.22 -20.51
C ARG A 347 25.48 2.72 -19.61
N ALA A 348 26.72 2.41 -19.95
CA ALA A 348 27.90 2.72 -19.12
C ALA A 348 28.57 4.04 -19.53
N PHE A 349 27.89 5.19 -19.36
CA PHE A 349 28.45 6.49 -19.76
C PHE A 349 29.23 7.18 -18.64
N THR A 350 28.85 6.94 -17.39
CA THR A 350 29.45 7.57 -16.21
C THR A 350 30.20 6.55 -15.35
N PRO A 351 31.08 7.00 -14.44
CA PRO A 351 31.71 6.10 -13.45
C PRO A 351 30.67 5.37 -12.56
N ARG A 352 29.53 6.00 -12.27
CA ARG A 352 28.42 5.35 -11.55
C ARG A 352 27.84 4.20 -12.37
N ASP A 353 27.66 4.40 -13.68
CA ASP A 353 27.12 3.36 -14.55
C ASP A 353 28.11 2.19 -14.71
N GLN A 354 29.41 2.46 -14.76
CA GLN A 354 30.43 1.41 -14.79
C GLN A 354 30.42 0.56 -13.51
N LYS A 355 30.27 1.22 -12.35
CA LYS A 355 30.06 0.51 -11.07
C LYS A 355 28.80 -0.34 -11.10
N ALA A 356 27.72 0.16 -11.70
CA ALA A 356 26.48 -0.57 -11.84
C ALA A 356 26.59 -1.81 -12.74
N VAL A 357 27.28 -1.69 -13.87
CA VAL A 357 27.58 -2.84 -14.75
C VAL A 357 28.41 -3.88 -14.00
N THR A 358 29.42 -3.44 -13.25
CA THR A 358 30.28 -4.32 -12.46
C THR A 358 29.48 -5.03 -11.37
N ALA A 359 28.66 -4.29 -10.61
CA ALA A 359 27.80 -4.83 -9.57
C ALA A 359 26.78 -5.83 -10.12
N ALA A 360 26.13 -5.49 -11.26
CA ALA A 360 25.24 -6.41 -11.97
C ALA A 360 25.96 -7.72 -12.31
N ALA A 361 27.13 -7.62 -12.95
CA ALA A 361 27.89 -8.78 -13.40
C ALA A 361 28.31 -9.71 -12.25
N GLN A 362 28.70 -9.14 -11.11
CA GLN A 362 29.12 -9.88 -9.92
C GLN A 362 27.98 -10.63 -9.22
N THR A 363 26.72 -10.26 -9.48
CA THR A 363 25.56 -10.93 -8.88
C THR A 363 25.17 -12.22 -9.58
N PHE A 364 25.77 -12.51 -10.74
CA PHE A 364 25.48 -13.69 -11.53
C PHE A 364 26.43 -14.84 -11.20
N ARG A 365 25.93 -16.07 -11.32
CA ARG A 365 26.82 -17.23 -11.41
C ARG A 365 27.61 -17.15 -12.72
N PRO A 366 28.96 -17.16 -12.69
CA PRO A 366 29.78 -17.00 -13.88
C PRO A 366 29.54 -18.11 -14.91
N ASN A 367 29.60 -17.75 -16.19
CA ASN A 367 29.59 -18.68 -17.30
C ASN A 367 30.90 -18.52 -18.09
N PRO A 368 31.75 -19.57 -18.19
CA PRO A 368 33.04 -19.48 -18.87
C PRO A 368 32.98 -19.07 -20.34
N LYS A 369 31.81 -19.19 -20.99
CA LYS A 369 31.61 -18.84 -22.40
C LYS A 369 31.32 -17.37 -22.63
N LEU A 370 31.06 -16.58 -21.59
CA LEU A 370 30.67 -15.18 -21.72
C LEU A 370 31.30 -14.28 -20.66
N ASP A 371 31.68 -13.08 -21.09
CA ASP A 371 32.04 -12.00 -20.17
C ASP A 371 30.78 -11.24 -19.79
N THR A 372 30.27 -11.48 -18.59
CA THR A 372 29.01 -10.92 -18.10
C THR A 372 29.01 -9.39 -18.15
N ALA A 373 30.11 -8.75 -17.75
CA ALA A 373 30.18 -7.29 -17.69
C ALA A 373 30.18 -6.67 -19.08
N LYS A 374 30.93 -7.27 -20.01
CA LYS A 374 30.95 -6.85 -21.42
C LYS A 374 29.57 -7.04 -22.06
N VAL A 375 28.96 -8.21 -21.90
CA VAL A 375 27.66 -8.53 -22.53
C VAL A 375 26.57 -7.57 -22.06
N ILE A 376 26.52 -7.18 -20.78
CA ILE A 376 25.54 -6.21 -20.26
C ILE A 376 25.49 -4.91 -21.10
N THR A 377 26.65 -4.45 -21.59
CA THR A 377 26.74 -3.23 -22.40
C THR A 377 26.40 -3.44 -23.88
N GLU A 378 26.45 -4.69 -24.35
CA GLU A 378 26.20 -5.09 -25.74
C GLU A 378 24.76 -5.58 -25.99
N LEU A 379 23.97 -5.77 -24.93
CA LEU A 379 22.59 -6.21 -25.03
C LEU A 379 21.74 -5.23 -25.84
N GLY A 380 21.00 -5.78 -26.81
CA GLY A 380 19.98 -5.06 -27.56
C GLY A 380 18.64 -4.97 -26.84
N LYS A 381 17.66 -4.33 -27.48
CA LYS A 381 16.29 -4.24 -26.96
C LYS A 381 15.62 -5.61 -26.96
N GLY A 382 15.13 -6.04 -25.80
CA GLY A 382 14.49 -7.34 -25.60
C GLY A 382 15.47 -8.48 -25.30
N GLU A 383 16.78 -8.22 -25.32
CA GLU A 383 17.78 -9.16 -24.85
C GLU A 383 18.09 -8.92 -23.36
N ALA A 384 18.36 -9.99 -22.63
CA ALA A 384 18.75 -9.93 -21.23
C ALA A 384 19.77 -11.02 -20.90
N LEU A 385 20.55 -10.79 -19.84
CA LEU A 385 21.23 -11.84 -19.11
C LEU A 385 20.28 -12.39 -18.05
N VAL A 386 20.10 -13.72 -18.03
CA VAL A 386 19.18 -14.39 -17.12
C VAL A 386 19.91 -15.45 -16.31
N SER A 387 19.58 -15.51 -15.02
CA SER A 387 19.98 -16.58 -14.12
C SER A 387 18.82 -16.85 -13.17
N PHE A 388 18.15 -17.97 -13.37
CA PHE A 388 17.04 -18.41 -12.52
C PHE A 388 17.48 -19.56 -11.64
N LEU A 389 16.70 -19.82 -10.59
CA LEU A 389 17.03 -20.89 -9.67
C LEU A 389 16.67 -22.27 -10.23
N GLU A 390 17.57 -23.22 -10.02
CA GLU A 390 17.45 -24.63 -10.39
C GLU A 390 17.74 -25.57 -9.21
N GLY A 391 17.30 -26.83 -9.33
CA GLY A 391 17.52 -27.87 -8.31
C GLY A 391 17.08 -27.42 -6.92
N ASN A 392 18.03 -27.40 -5.97
CA ASN A 392 17.78 -27.02 -4.58
C ASN A 392 17.77 -25.50 -4.33
N GLY A 393 17.64 -24.69 -5.39
CA GLY A 393 17.64 -23.24 -5.35
C GLY A 393 19.02 -22.62 -5.57
N THR A 394 19.86 -23.28 -6.37
CA THR A 394 21.13 -22.72 -6.83
C THR A 394 20.87 -21.88 -8.08
N PRO A 395 21.50 -20.71 -8.25
CA PRO A 395 21.40 -19.95 -9.50
C PRO A 395 21.99 -20.74 -10.68
N SER A 396 21.26 -20.79 -11.79
CA SER A 396 21.77 -21.32 -13.05
C SER A 396 22.95 -20.48 -13.52
N MET A 397 23.81 -21.04 -14.39
CA MET A 397 24.79 -20.22 -15.09
C MET A 397 24.05 -19.09 -15.82
N VAL A 398 24.66 -17.91 -15.83
CA VAL A 398 24.09 -16.77 -16.56
C VAL A 398 24.08 -17.06 -18.05
N GLU A 399 23.01 -16.68 -18.73
CA GLU A 399 22.83 -16.88 -20.16
C GLU A 399 22.31 -15.60 -20.82
N ARG A 400 22.80 -15.30 -22.03
CA ARG A 400 22.25 -14.23 -22.87
C ARG A 400 21.04 -14.78 -23.62
N VAL A 401 19.87 -14.20 -23.41
CA VAL A 401 18.62 -14.66 -24.01
C VAL A 401 17.83 -13.52 -24.64
N MET A 402 17.11 -13.84 -25.70
CA MET A 402 15.99 -13.01 -26.17
C MET A 402 14.77 -13.33 -25.32
N ILE A 403 14.17 -12.31 -24.71
CA ILE A 403 12.93 -12.44 -23.93
C ILE A 403 11.77 -12.74 -24.88
N ARG A 404 10.96 -13.74 -24.54
CA ARG A 404 9.78 -14.11 -25.35
C ARG A 404 8.84 -12.91 -25.50
N PRO A 405 8.09 -12.82 -26.61
CA PRO A 405 7.02 -11.84 -26.69
C PRO A 405 5.92 -12.12 -25.63
N PRO A 406 5.34 -11.08 -25.01
CA PRO A 406 4.11 -11.20 -24.24
C PRO A 406 2.96 -11.63 -25.13
N SER A 407 1.99 -12.33 -24.54
CA SER A 407 0.77 -12.78 -25.23
C SER A 407 -0.39 -11.78 -25.14
N ALA A 408 -0.40 -10.93 -24.11
CA ALA A 408 -1.35 -9.83 -23.99
C ALA A 408 -0.82 -8.53 -24.61
N ARG A 409 -1.65 -7.48 -24.65
CA ARG A 409 -1.28 -6.19 -25.25
C ARG A 409 -0.08 -5.58 -24.51
N ILE A 410 0.85 -5.01 -25.29
CA ILE A 410 1.98 -4.23 -24.76
C ILE A 410 1.58 -2.76 -24.74
N GLY A 411 1.73 -2.10 -23.59
CA GLY A 411 1.44 -0.69 -23.40
C GLY A 411 0.11 -0.43 -22.69
N PRO A 412 -0.28 0.84 -22.53
CA PRO A 412 -1.43 1.19 -21.71
C PRO A 412 -2.77 0.86 -22.38
N ILE A 413 -3.80 0.68 -21.54
CA ILE A 413 -5.21 0.64 -21.97
C ILE A 413 -5.81 2.04 -22.07
N THR A 414 -6.92 2.16 -22.80
CA THR A 414 -7.70 3.40 -22.86
C THR A 414 -8.51 3.62 -21.58
N PRO A 415 -8.92 4.87 -21.28
CA PRO A 415 -9.84 5.15 -20.18
C PRO A 415 -11.17 4.39 -20.27
N GLU A 416 -11.67 4.15 -21.49
CA GLU A 416 -12.91 3.41 -21.73
C GLU A 416 -12.76 1.92 -21.41
N GLU A 417 -11.66 1.30 -21.85
CA GLU A 417 -11.30 -0.08 -21.50
C GLU A 417 -11.17 -0.23 -19.98
N ARG A 418 -10.45 0.71 -19.33
CA ARG A 418 -10.31 0.74 -17.87
C ARG A 418 -11.67 0.79 -17.18
N LYS A 419 -12.58 1.65 -17.63
CA LYS A 419 -13.93 1.77 -17.06
C LYS A 419 -14.72 0.46 -17.20
N ALA A 420 -14.61 -0.22 -18.34
CA ALA A 420 -15.26 -1.50 -18.57
C ALA A 420 -14.72 -2.59 -17.63
N ILE A 421 -13.40 -2.67 -17.47
CA ILE A 421 -12.74 -3.62 -16.55
C ILE A 421 -13.15 -3.35 -15.10
N MET A 422 -13.14 -2.08 -14.68
CA MET A 422 -13.58 -1.66 -13.35
C MET A 422 -15.03 -2.04 -13.07
N ALA A 423 -15.92 -1.86 -14.04
CA ALA A 423 -17.33 -2.23 -13.90
C ALA A 423 -17.55 -3.76 -13.81
N ALA A 424 -16.66 -4.55 -14.42
CA ALA A 424 -16.69 -6.01 -14.37
C ALA A 424 -15.92 -6.61 -13.18
N SER A 425 -15.28 -5.76 -12.36
CA SER A 425 -14.40 -6.18 -11.27
C SER A 425 -15.16 -6.96 -10.18
N PRO A 426 -14.58 -8.06 -9.65
CA PRO A 426 -15.20 -8.84 -8.58
C PRO A 426 -15.25 -8.12 -7.22
N VAL A 427 -14.60 -6.96 -7.10
CA VAL A 427 -14.60 -6.13 -5.88
C VAL A 427 -15.34 -4.80 -6.07
N MET A 428 -16.03 -4.63 -7.19
CA MET A 428 -16.88 -3.46 -7.44
C MET A 428 -17.90 -3.28 -6.31
N GLY A 429 -18.02 -2.06 -5.81
CA GLY A 429 -18.88 -1.66 -4.70
C GLY A 429 -18.32 -2.01 -3.31
N LYS A 430 -17.32 -2.89 -3.19
CA LYS A 430 -16.77 -3.27 -1.88
C LYS A 430 -15.92 -2.17 -1.28
N TYR A 431 -15.04 -1.56 -2.06
CA TYR A 431 -14.09 -0.55 -1.57
C TYR A 431 -14.45 0.87 -1.99
N ASP A 432 -15.27 1.03 -3.04
CA ASP A 432 -15.47 2.30 -3.73
C ASP A 432 -16.04 3.42 -2.84
N THR A 433 -16.82 3.06 -1.83
CA THR A 433 -17.40 4.03 -0.87
C THR A 433 -16.67 3.95 0.46
N ALA A 434 -16.17 5.09 0.93
CA ALA A 434 -15.60 5.19 2.27
C ALA A 434 -16.70 5.07 3.33
N VAL A 435 -16.38 4.39 4.44
CA VAL A 435 -17.28 4.25 5.59
C VAL A 435 -16.70 5.06 6.76
N ASP A 436 -17.54 5.88 7.37
CA ASP A 436 -17.21 6.63 8.59
C ASP A 436 -17.89 5.94 9.78
N SER A 437 -17.19 4.95 10.34
CA SER A 437 -17.64 4.21 11.52
C SER A 437 -17.37 5.02 12.79
N GLU A 438 -18.12 4.77 13.87
CA GLU A 438 -17.83 5.38 15.16
C GLU A 438 -16.45 4.91 15.67
N SER A 439 -15.51 5.85 15.84
CA SER A 439 -14.14 5.58 16.21
C SER A 439 -13.69 6.43 17.41
N ALA A 440 -12.40 6.39 17.73
CA ALA A 440 -11.85 7.12 18.88
C ALA A 440 -12.20 8.61 18.83
N TYR A 441 -12.17 9.23 17.65
CA TYR A 441 -12.52 10.64 17.49
C TYR A 441 -13.93 10.95 18.00
N GLU A 442 -14.96 10.25 17.52
CA GLU A 442 -16.36 10.51 17.89
C GLU A 442 -16.59 10.27 19.38
N ILE A 443 -16.00 9.20 19.94
CA ILE A 443 -16.12 8.87 21.37
C ILE A 443 -15.49 9.98 22.22
N LEU A 444 -14.30 10.45 21.85
CA LEU A 444 -13.59 11.51 22.59
C LEU A 444 -14.32 12.86 22.48
N GLN A 445 -14.86 13.20 21.31
CA GLN A 445 -15.67 14.40 21.12
C GLN A 445 -16.97 14.36 21.93
N LYS A 446 -17.63 13.20 22.01
CA LYS A 446 -18.83 13.01 22.86
C LYS A 446 -18.51 13.23 24.34
N ARG A 447 -17.34 12.80 24.83
CA ARG A 447 -16.91 13.05 26.21
C ARG A 447 -16.69 14.54 26.49
N LEU A 448 -16.08 15.26 25.56
CA LEU A 448 -15.93 16.73 25.65
C LEU A 448 -17.30 17.43 25.71
N ALA A 449 -18.21 17.08 24.80
CA ALA A 449 -19.53 17.70 24.71
C ALA A 449 -20.45 17.34 25.90
N GLY A 450 -20.39 16.11 26.40
CA GLY A 450 -21.19 15.65 27.54
C GLY A 450 -20.86 16.40 28.83
N THR A 451 -19.60 16.78 29.01
CA THR A 451 -19.15 17.54 30.19
C THR A 451 -19.54 19.03 30.10
N ALA A 452 -19.64 19.57 28.88
CA ALA A 452 -20.13 20.93 28.63
C ALA A 452 -21.65 21.04 28.81
N ALA A 453 -22.42 20.01 28.44
CA ALA A 453 -23.88 20.00 28.58
C ALA A 453 -24.36 19.87 30.05
N THR A 454 -23.57 19.25 30.91
CA THR A 454 -23.85 19.17 32.36
C THR A 454 -23.59 20.49 33.10
N ALA A 455 -22.83 21.43 32.51
CA ALA A 455 -22.56 22.74 33.11
C ALA A 455 -23.73 23.75 32.96
N ASP A 456 -24.61 23.57 31.98
CA ASP A 456 -25.80 24.43 31.77
C ASP A 456 -27.06 23.96 32.54
N GLY A 457 -26.98 22.83 33.25
CA GLY A 457 -28.10 22.23 33.98
C GLY A 457 -28.38 22.76 35.39
N SER A 458 -27.58 23.72 35.89
CA SER A 458 -27.68 24.21 37.26
C SER A 458 -27.63 25.75 37.36
N ALA A 459 -28.57 26.43 36.70
CA ALA A 459 -28.81 27.86 36.93
C ALA A 459 -30.28 28.24 36.68
N GLY A 460 -31.17 27.79 37.57
CA GLY A 460 -32.43 28.49 37.78
C GLY A 460 -32.19 29.72 38.64
N GLY A 461 -32.16 30.91 38.05
CA GLY A 461 -32.23 32.17 38.81
C GLY A 461 -31.48 33.37 38.23
N SER A 462 -32.22 34.19 37.48
CA SER A 462 -32.08 35.65 37.29
C SER A 462 -30.72 36.29 36.95
N GLY A 463 -30.71 37.03 35.84
CA GLY A 463 -29.82 38.18 35.66
C GLY A 463 -29.07 38.12 34.34
N GLY A 464 -29.46 38.97 33.39
CA GLY A 464 -28.92 38.95 32.04
C GLY A 464 -27.50 39.49 31.93
N GLY A 465 -26.83 39.08 30.85
CA GLY A 465 -25.71 39.85 30.30
C GLY A 465 -24.38 39.14 30.07
N VAL A 466 -24.32 37.88 29.64
CA VAL A 466 -23.08 37.28 29.09
C VAL A 466 -23.36 36.31 27.93
N LEU A 467 -24.41 36.55 27.13
CA LEU A 467 -24.73 35.73 25.94
C LEU A 467 -24.41 36.42 24.61
N GLY A 468 -23.96 37.68 24.63
CA GLY A 468 -23.61 38.46 23.43
C GLY A 468 -22.12 38.50 23.07
N GLN A 469 -21.21 38.02 23.94
CA GLN A 469 -19.76 38.18 23.76
C GLN A 469 -18.99 36.89 23.41
N ILE A 470 -19.64 35.72 23.46
CA ILE A 470 -19.00 34.45 23.08
C ILE A 470 -19.21 34.14 21.58
N GLY A 471 -20.27 34.70 20.96
CA GLY A 471 -20.53 34.58 19.53
C GLY A 471 -19.52 35.28 18.62
N SER A 472 -18.62 36.12 19.16
CA SER A 472 -17.60 36.85 18.40
C SER A 472 -16.18 36.27 18.51
N ILE A 473 -15.97 35.20 19.29
CA ILE A 473 -14.65 34.55 19.47
C ILE A 473 -14.49 33.31 18.57
N VAL A 474 -15.59 32.69 18.15
CA VAL A 474 -15.57 31.54 17.23
C VAL A 474 -15.17 31.94 15.80
N GLY A 475 -15.29 33.22 15.44
CA GLY A 475 -14.89 33.76 14.13
C GLY A 475 -13.41 34.16 13.98
N THR A 476 -12.59 34.05 15.04
CA THR A 476 -11.23 34.63 15.06
C THR A 476 -10.10 33.60 14.98
N ILE A 477 -10.41 32.30 14.98
CA ILE A 477 -9.41 31.21 14.87
C ILE A 477 -9.27 30.70 13.42
N PHE A 478 -10.25 30.96 12.53
CA PHE A 478 -10.14 30.73 11.09
C PHE A 478 -9.85 32.06 10.39
N GLY A 479 -8.58 32.27 10.05
CA GLY A 479 -8.09 33.57 9.55
C GLY A 479 -8.67 33.98 8.19
N THR A 480 -9.26 35.17 8.15
CA THR A 480 -9.04 36.17 7.09
C THR A 480 -9.06 37.56 7.71
N ASN A 481 -7.88 38.08 8.08
CA ASN A 481 -7.72 39.45 8.56
C ASN A 481 -7.17 40.30 7.41
N VAL A 482 -8.06 40.92 6.62
CA VAL A 482 -7.72 42.04 5.74
C VAL A 482 -8.19 43.32 6.42
N LYS A 483 -7.23 44.22 6.71
CA LYS A 483 -7.49 45.50 7.38
C LYS A 483 -8.40 46.41 6.55
N ARG A 484 -9.38 47.01 7.21
CA ARG A 484 -10.21 48.13 6.72
C ARG A 484 -9.32 49.28 6.19
N GLY A 485 -9.40 49.52 4.88
CA GLY A 485 -9.02 50.78 4.23
C GLY A 485 -10.13 51.21 3.27
N ARG A 486 -10.68 52.41 3.49
CA ARG A 486 -11.60 53.23 2.66
C ARG A 486 -12.27 52.54 1.45
N LEU A 487 -13.59 52.31 1.56
CA LEU A 487 -14.45 52.05 0.41
C LEU A 487 -14.76 53.35 -0.34
N SER A 488 -14.62 53.30 -1.67
CA SER A 488 -15.08 54.29 -2.65
C SER A 488 -16.32 53.73 -3.37
N THR A 489 -17.38 54.53 -3.37
CA THR A 489 -18.59 54.71 -4.23
C THR A 489 -19.18 53.59 -5.13
N GLY A 490 -18.73 52.34 -5.13
CA GLY A 490 -19.10 51.39 -6.20
C GLY A 490 -20.14 50.29 -5.94
N GLN A 491 -20.42 49.87 -4.70
CA GLN A 491 -21.14 48.59 -4.47
C GLN A 491 -22.26 48.67 -3.43
N VAL A 492 -23.07 49.73 -3.52
CA VAL A 492 -24.46 49.70 -3.06
C VAL A 492 -25.27 49.08 -4.19
N ILE A 493 -25.85 47.88 -3.98
CA ILE A 493 -27.18 47.47 -4.42
C ILE A 493 -27.44 46.03 -3.91
N ALA A 494 -28.64 45.85 -3.34
CA ALA A 494 -29.34 44.59 -3.04
C ALA A 494 -29.19 44.00 -1.62
N ARG A 495 -29.73 44.74 -0.65
CA ARG A 495 -30.45 44.17 0.51
C ARG A 495 -31.95 44.42 0.29
N ASP A 496 -32.76 43.46 0.73
CA ASP A 496 -34.20 43.54 1.07
C ASP A 496 -35.14 42.72 0.17
N VAL A 497 -35.51 41.52 0.65
CA VAL A 497 -36.92 41.19 1.00
C VAL A 497 -36.94 40.26 2.22
N THR A 498 -37.05 40.92 3.37
CA THR A 498 -37.78 40.68 4.62
C THR A 498 -38.47 39.33 4.95
N ARG A 499 -38.27 38.97 6.23
CA ARG A 499 -39.01 38.05 7.12
C ARG A 499 -40.55 38.11 7.04
N SER A 500 -41.18 36.95 6.98
CA SER A 500 -42.24 36.37 7.88
C SER A 500 -42.85 35.19 7.11
N VAL A 501 -43.03 33.99 7.67
CA VAL A 501 -44.17 33.59 8.50
C VAL A 501 -43.79 32.31 9.26
N THR A 502 -44.11 32.27 10.54
CA THR A 502 -44.02 31.12 11.46
C THR A 502 -45.33 30.33 11.44
N ASN A 503 -45.24 29.00 11.65
CA ASN A 503 -46.28 27.99 11.98
C ASN A 503 -46.73 27.02 10.87
N GLN A 504 -46.89 25.75 11.30
CA GLN A 504 -47.21 24.51 10.57
C GLN A 504 -45.99 23.94 9.81
N VAL A 505 -45.42 22.77 10.13
CA VAL A 505 -46.04 21.47 10.40
C VAL A 505 -45.15 20.68 11.38
N ILE A 506 -45.64 20.44 12.59
CA ILE A 506 -45.25 19.30 13.44
C ILE A 506 -46.44 18.34 13.36
N GLY A 507 -46.23 17.14 12.83
CA GLY A 507 -47.23 16.08 12.89
C GLY A 507 -47.16 15.11 11.73
N GLY A 508 -46.64 13.90 12.01
CA GLY A 508 -46.95 12.69 11.25
C GLY A 508 -45.79 12.16 10.42
N MET A 509 -45.05 11.20 11.01
CA MET A 509 -44.92 9.82 10.51
C MET A 509 -43.74 9.14 11.20
N ALA A 510 -43.95 8.80 12.48
CA ALA A 510 -43.25 7.73 13.17
C ALA A 510 -44.19 6.51 13.20
N ALA A 511 -44.04 5.62 12.22
CA ALA A 511 -44.51 4.24 12.28
C ALA A 511 -43.97 3.53 11.03
N ASN A 512 -42.92 2.72 11.22
CA ASN A 512 -42.41 1.64 10.36
C ASN A 512 -40.88 1.68 10.29
N ILE A 513 -40.20 1.14 11.30
CA ILE A 513 -39.00 0.31 11.16
C ILE A 513 -38.99 -0.57 12.42
N GLY A 514 -39.63 -1.73 12.29
CA GLY A 514 -39.78 -2.70 13.36
C GLY A 514 -40.03 -4.06 12.73
N LYS A 515 -39.00 -4.59 12.04
CA LYS A 515 -38.78 -6.01 11.70
C LYS A 515 -37.60 -6.16 10.72
N SER A 516 -36.37 -6.14 11.24
CA SER A 516 -35.21 -6.84 10.65
C SER A 516 -33.99 -6.69 11.58
N VAL A 517 -34.09 -7.19 12.80
CA VAL A 517 -32.93 -7.41 13.68
C VAL A 517 -33.03 -8.85 14.18
N ALA A 518 -32.63 -9.78 13.34
CA ALA A 518 -32.38 -11.17 13.70
C ALA A 518 -31.41 -11.76 12.67
N GLY A 519 -30.13 -11.81 13.04
CA GLY A 519 -29.10 -12.53 12.28
C GLY A 519 -27.93 -11.68 11.81
N GLN A 520 -27.13 -11.12 12.72
CA GLN A 520 -25.71 -10.81 12.50
C GLN A 520 -25.03 -10.36 13.80
N LEU A 521 -24.84 -11.29 14.72
CA LEU A 521 -23.90 -11.15 15.84
C LEU A 521 -23.12 -12.46 15.94
N GLY A 522 -21.90 -12.48 15.39
CA GLY A 522 -21.07 -13.67 15.42
C GLY A 522 -19.67 -13.60 14.80
N GLY A 523 -19.16 -12.42 14.42
CA GLY A 523 -17.90 -12.33 13.64
C GLY A 523 -16.76 -11.49 14.22
N SER A 524 -17.02 -10.59 15.17
CA SER A 524 -16.03 -9.55 15.55
C SER A 524 -15.34 -9.77 16.91
N ILE A 525 -15.88 -10.58 17.80
CA ILE A 525 -15.35 -10.72 19.17
C ILE A 525 -14.18 -11.73 19.26
N GLY A 526 -13.96 -12.56 18.23
CA GLY A 526 -12.97 -13.64 18.28
C GLY A 526 -11.50 -13.25 18.00
N ARG A 527 -11.24 -12.09 17.37
CA ARG A 527 -9.88 -11.76 16.88
C ARG A 527 -9.01 -11.01 17.88
N THR A 528 -9.60 -10.31 18.85
CA THR A 528 -8.86 -9.53 19.84
C THR A 528 -8.21 -10.40 20.93
N LEU A 529 -8.79 -11.57 21.23
CA LEU A 529 -8.30 -12.49 22.26
C LEU A 529 -7.03 -13.26 21.86
N VAL A 530 -6.78 -13.45 20.57
CA VAL A 530 -5.63 -14.25 20.10
C VAL A 530 -4.32 -13.47 20.15
N ARG A 531 -4.35 -12.13 20.00
CA ARG A 531 -3.13 -11.28 20.10
C ARG A 531 -2.54 -11.22 21.52
N GLY A 532 -3.37 -11.33 22.55
CA GLY A 532 -2.92 -11.25 23.95
C GLY A 532 -2.14 -12.47 24.43
N ALA A 533 -2.39 -13.66 23.86
CA ALA A 533 -1.76 -14.89 24.32
C ALA A 533 -0.36 -15.14 23.74
N LEU A 534 -0.06 -14.61 22.55
CA LEU A 534 1.21 -14.88 21.86
C LEU A 534 2.32 -13.86 22.18
N GLY A 535 1.98 -12.66 22.65
CA GLY A 535 2.96 -11.65 23.11
C GLY A 535 3.75 -12.07 24.37
N GLY A 536 3.25 -13.05 25.14
CA GLY A 536 3.93 -13.57 26.32
C GLY A 536 5.03 -14.61 26.04
N LEU A 537 5.07 -15.20 24.84
CA LEU A 537 5.98 -16.30 24.49
C LEU A 537 7.26 -15.85 23.77
N LEU A 538 7.34 -14.58 23.32
CA LEU A 538 8.52 -14.02 22.65
C LEU A 538 9.49 -13.27 23.58
N ARG A 539 9.34 -13.43 24.90
CA ARG A 539 10.38 -13.08 25.88
C ARG A 539 11.08 -14.36 26.36
N ARG A 540 11.87 -14.97 25.48
CA ARG A 540 13.09 -15.72 25.80
C ARG A 540 13.93 -15.98 24.56
#